data_AF-A0A3A5B0Q7-F1
#
_entry.id   AF-A0A3A5B0Q7-F1
#
_cell.length_a   1.000
_cell.length_b   1.000
_cell.length_c   1.000
_cell.angle_alpha   90.00
_cell.angle_beta   90.00
_cell.angle_gamma   90.00
#
_symmetry.space_group_name_H-M   'P 1'
#
loop_
_entity.id
_entity.type
_entity.pdbx_description
1 polymer ?
#
loop_
_entity_poly.entity_id
_entity_poly.type
_entity_poly.pdbx_seq_one_letter_code
_entity_poly.pdbx_strand_id
1 'polypeptide(L)'
;MEMRFKIMTGVVVVALIFAYLLLSSPGEVVVNEQGQIDGLMNRTRELLQRKNFWEGQQRFVQKELKLELDEPTRMTEFKESMRELEENARHVMEKRYQEYPEMRPSPAQRQANALRELADKIEFAEFEREMELATRKRIERLRQVQHYIEAKTR
;
A
#
# COMPACT_ATOMS: atom_id res chain seq x y z
N MET A 1 34.26 -33.11 -23.25
CA MET A 1 34.02 -32.81 -21.82
C MET A 1 33.12 -31.59 -21.66
N GLU A 2 33.37 -30.50 -22.39
CA GLU A 2 32.57 -29.25 -22.34
C GLU A 2 31.07 -29.41 -22.64
N MET A 3 30.69 -30.27 -23.60
CA MET A 3 29.28 -30.46 -23.97
C MET A 3 28.45 -31.05 -22.83
N ARG A 4 29.00 -32.03 -22.09
CA ARG A 4 28.35 -32.62 -20.91
C ARG A 4 28.23 -31.60 -19.78
N PHE A 5 29.25 -30.75 -19.62
CA PHE A 5 29.22 -29.67 -18.63
C PHE A 5 28.12 -28.65 -18.94
N LYS A 6 28.02 -28.16 -20.19
CA LYS A 6 26.95 -27.23 -20.62
C LYS A 6 25.54 -27.81 -20.43
N ILE A 7 25.35 -29.09 -20.76
CA ILE A 7 24.08 -29.78 -20.55
C ILE A 7 23.75 -29.87 -19.05
N MET A 8 24.72 -30.27 -18.22
CA MET A 8 24.54 -30.37 -16.77
C MET A 8 24.22 -29.01 -16.14
N THR A 9 24.90 -27.95 -16.54
CA THR A 9 24.60 -26.58 -16.09
C THR A 9 23.18 -26.17 -16.47
N GLY A 10 22.76 -26.45 -17.71
CA GLY A 10 21.39 -26.17 -18.15
C GLY A 10 20.34 -26.90 -17.30
N VAL A 11 20.56 -28.18 -16.99
CA VAL A 11 19.67 -28.97 -16.12
C VAL A 11 19.59 -28.39 -14.72
N VAL A 12 20.74 -28.00 -14.13
CA VAL A 12 20.79 -27.39 -12.79
C VAL A 12 20.01 -26.07 -12.77
N VAL A 13 20.18 -25.21 -13.78
CA VAL A 13 19.46 -23.93 -13.86
C VAL A 13 17.95 -24.15 -13.96
N VAL A 14 17.50 -25.08 -14.80
CA VAL A 14 16.07 -25.42 -14.92
C VAL A 14 15.52 -25.97 -13.60
N ALA A 15 16.28 -26.86 -12.93
CA ALA A 15 15.89 -27.39 -11.63
C ALA A 15 15.76 -26.30 -10.57
N LEU A 16 16.67 -25.32 -10.55
CA LEU A 16 16.60 -24.17 -9.65
C LEU A 16 15.38 -23.29 -9.93
N ILE A 17 15.05 -23.05 -11.20
CA ILE A 17 13.84 -22.30 -11.58
C ILE A 17 12.59 -23.04 -11.10
N PHE A 18 12.51 -24.36 -11.30
CA PHE A 18 11.39 -25.16 -10.82
C PHE A 18 11.29 -25.16 -9.28
N ALA A 19 12.41 -25.33 -8.58
CA ALA A 19 12.44 -25.26 -7.12
C ALA A 19 11.97 -23.89 -6.62
N TYR A 20 12.44 -22.80 -7.25
CA TYR A 20 11.98 -21.46 -6.96
C TYR A 20 10.47 -21.32 -7.20
N LEU A 21 9.94 -21.80 -8.32
CA LEU A 21 8.51 -21.74 -8.61
C LEU A 21 7.65 -22.56 -7.63
N LEU A 22 8.15 -23.68 -7.13
CA LEU A 22 7.45 -24.51 -6.15
C LEU A 22 7.42 -23.90 -4.75
N LEU A 23 8.49 -23.19 -4.37
CA LEU A 23 8.68 -22.66 -3.01
C LEU A 23 8.31 -21.17 -2.87
N SER A 24 8.38 -20.39 -3.96
CA SER A 24 8.11 -18.94 -3.92
C SER A 24 6.63 -18.62 -4.05
N SER A 25 6.18 -17.64 -3.27
CA SER A 25 4.86 -17.03 -3.38
C SER A 25 4.94 -15.73 -4.20
N PRO A 26 3.89 -15.35 -4.95
CA PRO A 26 3.88 -14.12 -5.77
C PRO A 26 4.10 -12.80 -5.00
N GLY A 27 4.02 -12.79 -3.67
CA GLY A 27 4.28 -11.59 -2.85
C GLY A 27 3.13 -10.57 -2.80
N GLU A 28 2.15 -10.72 -3.69
CA GLU A 28 0.96 -9.88 -3.82
C GLU A 28 -0.26 -10.70 -4.31
N VAL A 29 -1.41 -10.04 -4.36
CA VAL A 29 -2.62 -10.58 -5.01
C VAL A 29 -2.46 -10.50 -6.53
N VAL A 30 -2.42 -11.65 -7.18
CA VAL A 30 -2.23 -11.80 -8.64
C VAL A 30 -3.46 -12.37 -9.34
N VAL A 31 -4.60 -12.34 -8.65
CA VAL A 31 -5.90 -12.75 -9.17
C VAL A 31 -6.73 -11.50 -9.40
N ASN A 32 -7.26 -11.35 -10.61
CA ASN A 32 -8.09 -10.21 -10.97
C ASN A 32 -9.57 -10.42 -10.63
N GLU A 33 -10.38 -9.39 -10.87
CA GLU A 33 -11.82 -9.35 -10.56
C GLU A 33 -12.65 -10.37 -11.35
N GLN A 34 -12.07 -11.00 -12.37
CA GLN A 34 -12.70 -12.06 -13.15
C GLN A 34 -12.25 -13.46 -12.67
N GLY A 35 -11.48 -13.53 -11.59
CA GLY A 35 -10.91 -14.77 -11.06
C GLY A 35 -9.77 -15.33 -11.91
N GLN A 36 -9.19 -14.54 -12.82
CA GLN A 36 -8.09 -14.97 -13.66
C GLN A 36 -6.75 -14.62 -13.02
N ILE A 37 -5.74 -15.47 -13.23
CA ILE A 37 -4.40 -15.27 -12.71
C ILE A 37 -3.59 -14.43 -13.71
N ASP A 38 -3.03 -13.34 -13.21
CA ASP A 38 -2.22 -12.40 -13.96
C ASP A 38 -0.78 -12.94 -14.11
N GLY A 39 -0.29 -12.97 -15.35
CA GLY A 39 1.08 -13.37 -15.68
C GLY A 39 1.32 -14.89 -15.80
N LEU A 40 2.21 -15.25 -16.73
CA LEU A 40 2.54 -16.66 -17.04
C LEU A 40 3.20 -17.39 -15.87
N MET A 41 4.08 -16.71 -15.13
CA MET A 41 4.77 -17.29 -13.98
C MET A 41 3.79 -17.69 -12.88
N ASN A 42 2.78 -16.87 -12.61
CA ASN A 42 1.78 -17.15 -11.58
C ASN A 42 0.82 -18.26 -12.00
N ARG A 43 0.45 -18.32 -13.29
CA ARG A 43 -0.30 -19.47 -13.83
C ARG A 43 0.51 -20.76 -13.68
N THR A 44 1.81 -20.71 -13.94
CA THR A 44 2.72 -21.86 -13.74
C THR A 44 2.80 -22.24 -12.26
N ARG A 45 2.91 -21.25 -11.34
CA ARG A 45 2.86 -21.49 -9.90
C ARG A 45 1.55 -22.15 -9.48
N GLU A 46 0.42 -21.69 -9.99
CA GLU A 46 -0.87 -22.30 -9.66
C GLU A 46 -0.94 -23.76 -10.10
N LEU A 47 -0.48 -24.09 -11.31
CA LEU A 47 -0.42 -25.47 -11.79
C LEU A 47 0.46 -26.36 -10.89
N LEU A 48 1.59 -25.83 -10.41
CA LEU A 48 2.56 -26.55 -9.60
C LEU A 48 2.16 -26.67 -8.12
N GLN A 49 1.67 -25.58 -7.52
CA GLN A 49 1.40 -25.46 -6.09
C GLN A 49 -0.06 -25.78 -5.73
N ARG A 50 -0.99 -25.63 -6.69
CA ARG A 50 -2.44 -25.89 -6.56
C ARG A 50 -3.04 -25.21 -5.33
N LYS A 51 -3.46 -26.00 -4.33
CA LYS A 51 -4.11 -25.51 -3.11
C LYS A 51 -3.24 -24.49 -2.36
N ASN A 52 -1.93 -24.72 -2.29
CA ASN A 52 -1.02 -23.81 -1.58
C ASN A 52 -0.95 -22.43 -2.24
N PHE A 53 -1.11 -22.35 -3.56
CA PHE A 53 -1.18 -21.07 -4.27
C PHE A 53 -2.44 -20.30 -3.85
N TRP A 54 -3.61 -20.95 -3.87
CA TRP A 54 -4.89 -20.33 -3.53
C TRP A 54 -4.98 -19.94 -2.04
N GLU A 55 -4.48 -20.77 -1.13
CA GLU A 55 -4.34 -20.41 0.29
C GLU A 55 -3.39 -19.21 0.49
N GLY A 56 -2.32 -19.13 -0.30
CA GLY A 56 -1.44 -17.98 -0.36
C GLY A 56 -2.17 -16.71 -0.79
N GLN A 57 -2.90 -16.78 -1.91
CA GLN A 57 -3.70 -15.65 -2.43
C GLN A 57 -4.76 -15.20 -1.42
N GLN A 58 -5.43 -16.15 -0.74
CA GLN A 58 -6.41 -15.83 0.28
C GLN A 58 -5.79 -15.03 1.44
N ARG A 59 -4.60 -15.42 1.92
CA ARG A 59 -3.89 -14.69 2.97
C ARG A 59 -3.50 -13.27 2.53
N PHE A 60 -3.06 -13.10 1.28
CA PHE A 60 -2.74 -11.76 0.76
C PHE A 60 -3.99 -10.88 0.69
N VAL A 61 -5.10 -11.38 0.15
CA VAL A 61 -6.35 -10.62 0.09
C VAL A 61 -6.85 -10.25 1.48
N GLN A 62 -6.81 -11.17 2.44
CA GLN A 62 -7.20 -10.87 3.83
C GLN A 62 -6.31 -9.82 4.47
N LYS A 63 -5.00 -9.89 4.25
CA LYS A 63 -4.04 -8.89 4.75
C LYS A 63 -4.33 -7.52 4.15
N GLU A 64 -4.53 -7.43 2.85
CA GLU A 64 -4.83 -6.17 2.17
C GLU A 64 -6.19 -5.62 2.60
N LEU A 65 -7.24 -6.45 2.65
CA LEU A 65 -8.55 -6.03 3.16
C LEU A 65 -8.45 -5.45 4.57
N LYS A 66 -7.69 -6.09 5.45
CA LYS A 66 -7.47 -5.57 6.79
C LYS A 66 -6.80 -4.19 6.76
N LEU A 67 -5.76 -4.01 5.95
CA LEU A 67 -5.06 -2.72 5.82
C LEU A 67 -5.97 -1.59 5.32
N GLU A 68 -6.84 -1.89 4.35
CA GLU A 68 -7.80 -0.94 3.81
C GLU A 68 -8.93 -0.63 4.81
N LEU A 69 -9.40 -1.62 5.57
CA LEU A 69 -10.41 -1.44 6.61
C LEU A 69 -9.88 -0.66 7.82
N ASP A 70 -8.58 -0.81 8.13
CA ASP A 70 -7.91 -0.09 9.21
C ASP A 70 -7.44 1.33 8.78
N GLU A 71 -7.63 1.72 7.51
CA GLU A 71 -7.22 3.03 6.98
C GLU A 71 -7.81 4.22 7.74
N PRO A 72 -9.12 4.26 8.08
CA PRO A 72 -9.70 5.40 8.81
C PRO A 72 -9.06 5.63 10.18
N THR A 73 -8.70 4.55 10.87
CA THR A 73 -8.00 4.62 12.16
C THR A 73 -6.60 5.21 11.97
N ARG A 74 -5.83 4.69 11.01
CA ARG A 74 -4.48 5.21 10.71
C ARG A 74 -4.51 6.67 10.28
N MET A 75 -5.52 7.08 9.52
CA MET A 75 -5.70 8.47 9.11
C MET A 75 -6.01 9.37 10.31
N THR A 76 -6.84 8.90 11.25
CA THR A 76 -7.14 9.64 12.49
C THR A 76 -5.88 9.82 13.34
N GLU A 77 -5.11 8.76 13.57
CA GLU A 77 -3.83 8.81 14.30
C GLU A 77 -2.84 9.77 13.63
N PHE A 78 -2.75 9.73 12.29
CA PHE A 78 -1.92 10.65 11.53
C PHE A 78 -2.34 12.12 11.73
N LYS A 79 -3.63 12.44 11.64
CA LYS A 79 -4.15 13.81 11.88
C LYS A 79 -3.82 14.30 13.29
N GLU A 80 -3.97 13.45 14.29
CA GLU A 80 -3.64 13.80 15.67
C GLU A 80 -2.14 14.11 15.83
N SER A 81 -1.28 13.27 15.24
CA SER A 81 0.17 13.51 15.24
C SER A 81 0.57 14.82 14.55
N MET A 82 -0.08 15.15 13.43
CA MET A 82 0.16 16.40 12.70
C MET A 82 -0.29 17.61 13.52
N ARG A 83 -1.44 17.52 14.21
CA ARG A 83 -1.91 18.57 15.10
C ARG A 83 -0.93 18.82 16.24
N GLU A 84 -0.41 17.78 16.86
CA GLU A 84 0.60 17.91 17.92
C GLU A 84 1.88 18.58 17.40
N LEU A 85 2.34 18.21 16.20
CA LEU A 85 3.50 18.85 15.57
C LEU A 85 3.24 20.34 15.27
N GLU A 86 2.07 20.70 14.80
CA GLU A 86 1.67 22.09 14.55
C GLU A 86 1.63 22.92 15.85
N GLU A 87 1.04 22.37 16.90
CA GLU A 87 0.98 23.01 18.22
C GLU A 87 2.39 23.24 18.79
N ASN A 88 3.25 22.22 18.70
CA ASN A 88 4.65 22.31 19.12
C ASN A 88 5.42 23.35 18.30
N ALA A 89 5.25 23.35 16.98
CA ALA A 89 5.88 24.33 16.10
C ALA A 89 5.43 25.76 16.45
N ARG A 90 4.13 25.98 16.69
CA ARG A 90 3.59 27.28 17.12
C ARG A 90 4.22 27.74 18.44
N HIS A 91 4.33 26.84 19.42
CA HIS A 91 4.92 27.17 20.71
C HIS A 91 6.41 27.51 20.60
N VAL A 92 7.19 26.76 19.79
CA VAL A 92 8.60 27.06 19.53
C VAL A 92 8.75 28.41 18.82
N MET A 93 7.90 28.69 17.83
CA MET A 93 7.92 29.97 17.12
C MET A 93 7.54 31.16 18.02
N GLU A 94 6.57 30.99 18.92
CA GLU A 94 6.19 32.06 19.84
C GLU A 94 7.31 32.41 20.82
N LYS A 95 8.03 31.41 21.34
CA LYS A 95 9.25 31.63 22.12
C LYS A 95 10.30 32.39 21.31
N ARG A 96 10.50 32.02 20.04
CA ARG A 96 11.40 32.71 19.13
C ARG A 96 11.03 34.18 18.96
N TYR A 97 9.75 34.49 18.83
CA TYR A 97 9.26 35.88 18.70
C TYR A 97 9.40 36.70 19.98
N GLN A 98 9.41 36.06 21.15
CA GLN A 98 9.70 36.75 22.41
C GLN A 98 11.18 37.15 22.50
N GLU A 99 12.08 36.26 22.06
CA GLU A 99 13.52 36.54 22.02
C GLU A 99 13.91 37.53 20.91
N TYR A 100 13.22 37.46 19.76
CA TYR A 100 13.49 38.26 18.56
C TYR A 100 12.19 38.85 18.00
N PRO A 101 11.66 39.95 18.58
CA PRO A 101 10.38 40.53 18.19
C PRO A 101 10.31 40.97 16.72
N GLU A 102 11.43 41.36 16.13
CA GLU A 102 11.56 41.76 14.73
C GLU A 102 11.29 40.61 13.74
N MET A 103 11.42 39.35 14.19
CA MET A 103 11.10 38.17 13.37
C MET A 103 9.59 37.93 13.28
N ARG A 104 8.77 38.59 14.10
CA ARG A 104 7.33 38.39 14.11
C ARG A 104 6.72 38.84 12.78
N PRO A 105 5.89 38.00 12.12
CA PRO A 105 5.27 38.37 10.86
C PRO A 105 4.42 39.63 10.98
N SER A 106 4.47 40.48 9.96
CA SER A 106 3.62 41.68 9.87
C SER A 106 2.13 41.31 9.86
N PRO A 107 1.21 42.25 10.17
CA PRO A 107 -0.23 41.98 10.09
C PRO A 107 -0.68 41.44 8.73
N ALA A 108 -0.16 42.01 7.63
CA ALA A 108 -0.44 41.54 6.27
C ALA A 108 0.07 40.11 6.04
N GLN A 109 1.28 39.79 6.52
CA GLN A 109 1.83 38.44 6.41
C GLN A 109 1.02 37.41 7.21
N ARG A 110 0.55 37.77 8.41
CA ARG A 110 -0.33 36.88 9.20
C ARG A 110 -1.65 36.62 8.49
N GLN A 111 -2.25 37.64 7.88
CA GLN A 111 -3.47 37.48 7.09
C GLN A 111 -3.23 36.60 5.87
N ALA A 112 -2.12 36.79 5.15
CA ALA A 112 -1.75 35.93 4.02
C ALA A 112 -1.53 34.48 4.45
N ASN A 113 -0.88 34.24 5.59
CA ASN A 113 -0.69 32.90 6.14
C ASN A 113 -2.04 32.27 6.54
N ALA A 114 -2.94 33.02 7.17
CA ALA A 114 -4.28 32.51 7.52
C ALA A 114 -5.10 32.13 6.27
N LEU A 115 -4.99 32.90 5.19
CA LEU A 115 -5.62 32.56 3.91
C LEU A 115 -5.03 31.29 3.29
N ARG A 116 -3.71 31.08 3.40
CA ARG A 116 -3.06 29.83 2.97
C ARG A 116 -3.53 28.65 3.80
N GLU A 117 -3.56 28.77 5.12
CA GLU A 117 -4.08 27.71 6.00
C GLU A 117 -5.54 27.32 5.65
N LEU A 118 -6.36 28.30 5.25
CA LEU A 118 -7.73 28.02 4.78
C LEU A 118 -7.75 27.30 3.43
N ALA A 119 -6.89 27.71 2.49
CA ALA A 119 -6.77 27.04 1.19
C ALA A 119 -6.29 25.59 1.37
N ASP A 120 -5.23 25.38 2.15
CA ASP A 120 -4.66 24.06 2.44
C ASP A 120 -5.72 23.12 3.07
N LYS A 121 -6.56 23.64 3.98
CA LYS A 121 -7.67 22.88 4.57
C LYS A 121 -8.72 22.45 3.53
N ILE A 122 -9.01 23.31 2.56
CA ILE A 122 -9.97 22.98 1.50
C ILE A 122 -9.40 21.90 0.59
N GLU A 123 -8.15 22.07 0.16
CA GLU A 123 -7.44 21.10 -0.70
C GLU A 123 -7.32 19.74 0.01
N PHE A 124 -6.97 19.75 1.28
CA PHE A 124 -6.86 18.52 2.07
C PHE A 124 -8.21 17.81 2.23
N ALA A 125 -9.30 18.55 2.44
CA ALA A 125 -10.64 17.95 2.54
C ALA A 125 -11.09 17.31 1.21
N GLU A 126 -10.67 17.84 0.07
CA GLU A 126 -10.91 17.22 -1.24
C GLU A 126 -10.07 15.94 -1.41
N PHE A 127 -8.77 16.02 -1.11
CA PHE A 127 -7.87 14.87 -1.11
C PHE A 127 -8.40 13.71 -0.26
N GLU A 128 -8.93 13.99 0.94
CA GLU A 128 -9.53 12.95 1.80
C GLU A 128 -10.71 12.25 1.15
N ARG A 129 -11.57 12.99 0.46
CA ARG A 129 -12.72 12.39 -0.24
C ARG A 129 -12.25 11.49 -1.38
N GLU A 130 -11.22 11.90 -2.12
CA GLU A 130 -10.66 11.09 -3.19
C GLU A 130 -10.05 9.79 -2.65
N MET A 131 -9.31 9.89 -1.54
CA MET A 131 -8.75 8.74 -0.83
C MET A 131 -9.84 7.79 -0.35
N GLU A 132 -10.90 8.30 0.30
CA GLU A 132 -12.04 7.47 0.72
C GLU A 132 -12.68 6.72 -0.46
N LEU A 133 -12.87 7.39 -1.59
CA LEU A 133 -13.42 6.77 -2.79
C LEU A 133 -12.50 5.68 -3.34
N ALA A 134 -11.19 5.92 -3.35
CA ALA A 134 -10.19 4.93 -3.75
C ALA A 134 -10.21 3.71 -2.82
N THR A 135 -10.21 3.92 -1.50
CA THR A 135 -10.29 2.86 -0.47
C THR A 135 -11.56 2.01 -0.66
N ARG A 136 -12.72 2.64 -0.85
CA ARG A 136 -13.98 1.90 -1.10
C ARG A 136 -13.92 1.02 -2.34
N LYS A 137 -13.43 1.58 -3.46
CA LYS A 137 -13.24 0.81 -4.71
C LYS A 137 -12.26 -0.35 -4.52
N ARG A 138 -11.17 -0.12 -3.77
CA ARG A 138 -10.17 -1.16 -3.48
C ARG A 138 -10.76 -2.28 -2.63
N ILE A 139 -11.52 -1.96 -1.59
CA ILE A 139 -12.22 -2.95 -0.75
C ILE A 139 -13.20 -3.77 -1.58
N GLU A 140 -14.00 -3.13 -2.44
CA GLU A 140 -14.95 -3.81 -3.31
C GLU A 140 -14.25 -4.80 -4.24
N ARG A 141 -13.19 -4.34 -4.93
CA ARG A 141 -12.34 -5.19 -5.77
C ARG A 141 -11.78 -6.39 -4.99
N LEU A 142 -11.22 -6.14 -3.81
CA LEU A 142 -10.62 -7.20 -2.99
C LEU A 142 -11.66 -8.23 -2.52
N ARG A 143 -12.88 -7.80 -2.17
CA ARG A 143 -13.99 -8.70 -1.83
C ARG A 143 -14.44 -9.55 -3.02
N GLN A 144 -14.48 -8.96 -4.21
CA GLN A 144 -14.79 -9.71 -5.43
C GLN A 144 -13.73 -10.77 -5.69
N VAL A 145 -12.44 -10.41 -5.62
CA VAL A 145 -11.34 -11.37 -5.77
C VAL A 145 -11.38 -12.46 -4.69
N GLN A 146 -11.67 -12.08 -3.43
CA GLN A 146 -11.84 -13.02 -2.32
C GLN A 146 -12.87 -14.09 -2.64
N HIS A 147 -14.03 -13.70 -3.18
CA HIS A 147 -15.11 -14.63 -3.54
C HIS A 147 -14.63 -15.70 -4.54
N TYR A 148 -13.87 -15.30 -5.56
CA TYR A 148 -13.30 -16.25 -6.53
C TYR A 148 -12.25 -17.17 -5.92
N ILE A 149 -11.39 -16.64 -5.06
CA ILE A 149 -10.38 -17.46 -4.37
C ILE A 149 -11.06 -18.49 -3.46
N GLU A 150 -12.07 -18.09 -2.69
CA GLU A 150 -12.80 -19.00 -1.81
C GLU A 150 -13.48 -20.14 -2.57
N ALA A 151 -13.98 -19.86 -3.79
CA ALA A 151 -14.54 -20.90 -4.66
C ALA A 151 -13.48 -21.90 -5.17
N LYS A 152 -12.20 -21.53 -5.20
CA LYS A 152 -11.08 -22.39 -5.63
C LYS A 152 -10.41 -23.14 -4.48
N THR A 153 -10.64 -22.71 -3.24
CA THR A 153 -10.07 -23.33 -2.04
C THR A 153 -11.01 -24.40 -1.43
N ARG A 154 -12.28 -24.42 -1.83
CA ARG A 154 -13.25 -25.49 -1.50
C ARG A 154 -12.98 -26.75 -2.34
#